data_AF-A0A2A2MZS7-F1
#
_entry.id   AF-A0A2A2MZS7-F1
#
_cell.length_a   1.000
_cell.length_b   1.000
_cell.length_c   1.000
_cell.angle_alpha   90.00
_cell.angle_beta   90.00
_cell.angle_gamma   90.00
#
_symmetry.space_group_name_H-M   'P 1'
#
loop_
_entity.id
_entity.type
_entity.pdbx_description
1 polymer ?
#
loop_
_entity_poly.entity_id
_entity_poly.type
_entity_poly.pdbx_seq_one_letter_code
_entity_poly.pdbx_strand_id
1 'polypeptide(L)'
;MEELLQKISDNSMSDYMKEALQCYSAGAYRGCIVLSSIALFDDCVRKLAEIRHLNKVARRIHDEVTKRQNSQDVYENYLLEQLAANKLISELDSSTAEVIKNRRNKSAHASGHAPSAEEARFIYFEVIDKFLSKKAFSSKVLADEILVRLENRNFFYSSDIRDVKVTVEHETSLLHNDGFPYLLAKLIDNISGADKQSSQNSRYFIDGISCINNEQWNKLLVSQLLEKKLDDTDYSSQCLATVSISPKLISRLSVTAKERLVKCINKNTRETPNSSSVNSPAQLFENILRKAPELVENLHDECFVFVSKHSYLEFTPKLAHESGDLWEKYQELLLQRAGSSTFDTANTFSRSFNVVEEQVIKNSTDVYALKLSIAIKQAADWGAWAAESIVSNKFDAFPVLQTRVKQYLEQSPTEATKILQDAFDSKVTASNFLSRYIVE
;
A
#
# COMPACT_ATOMS: atom_id res chain seq x y z
N MET A 1 -27.80 2.57 26.69
CA MET A 1 -26.88 1.72 27.48
C MET A 1 -26.69 0.38 26.79
N GLU A 2 -27.78 -0.26 26.32
CA GLU A 2 -27.72 -1.54 25.61
C GLU A 2 -26.84 -1.52 24.35
N GLU A 3 -26.94 -0.48 23.51
CA GLU A 3 -26.07 -0.31 22.33
C GLU A 3 -24.56 -0.27 22.67
N LEU A 4 -24.19 0.15 23.88
CA LEU A 4 -22.79 0.20 24.30
C LEU A 4 -22.19 -1.21 24.43
N LEU A 5 -23.01 -2.23 24.70
CA LEU A 5 -22.54 -3.61 24.80
C LEU A 5 -21.94 -4.11 23.48
N GLN A 6 -22.40 -3.57 22.33
CA GLN A 6 -21.86 -3.91 21.01
C GLN A 6 -20.42 -3.44 20.80
N LYS A 7 -19.93 -2.50 21.63
CA LYS A 7 -18.55 -2.03 21.59
C LYS A 7 -17.58 -2.96 22.32
N ILE A 8 -18.08 -3.87 23.15
CA ILE A 8 -17.25 -4.77 23.96
C ILE A 8 -16.88 -5.98 23.12
N SER A 9 -15.57 -6.21 22.94
CA SER A 9 -15.08 -7.33 22.13
C SER A 9 -14.93 -8.65 22.90
N ASP A 10 -14.68 -8.61 24.21
CA ASP A 10 -14.60 -9.80 25.08
C ASP A 10 -16.02 -10.22 25.53
N ASN A 11 -16.43 -11.44 25.16
CA ASN A 11 -17.75 -11.97 25.48
C ASN A 11 -18.01 -12.06 26.99
N SER A 12 -17.00 -12.41 27.79
CA SER A 12 -17.19 -12.52 29.24
C SER A 12 -17.30 -11.16 29.92
N MET A 13 -16.60 -10.13 29.40
CA MET A 13 -16.81 -8.75 29.85
C MET A 13 -18.19 -8.24 29.43
N SER A 14 -18.65 -8.64 28.24
CA SER A 14 -20.02 -8.36 27.79
C SER A 14 -21.06 -8.97 28.73
N ASP A 15 -20.83 -10.18 29.23
CA ASP A 15 -21.75 -10.84 30.16
C ASP A 15 -21.82 -10.14 31.52
N TYR A 16 -20.68 -9.73 32.09
CA TYR A 16 -20.67 -8.87 33.30
C TYR A 16 -21.44 -7.56 33.09
N MET A 17 -21.26 -6.92 31.93
CA MET A 17 -21.95 -5.66 31.63
C MET A 17 -23.44 -5.85 31.34
N LYS A 18 -23.87 -6.99 30.78
CA LYS A 18 -25.30 -7.33 30.66
C LYS A 18 -25.94 -7.49 32.03
N GLU A 19 -25.27 -8.16 32.96
CA GLU A 19 -25.75 -8.29 34.34
C GLU A 19 -25.81 -6.91 35.03
N ALA A 20 -24.78 -6.07 34.84
CA ALA A 20 -24.79 -4.70 35.34
C ALA A 20 -25.99 -3.88 34.80
N LEU A 21 -26.32 -4.05 33.52
CA LEU A 21 -27.48 -3.42 32.89
C LEU A 21 -28.80 -3.94 33.48
N GLN A 22 -28.91 -5.23 33.78
CA GLN A 22 -30.08 -5.80 34.45
C GLN A 22 -30.26 -5.22 35.86
N CYS A 23 -29.17 -5.09 36.63
CA CYS A 23 -29.21 -4.41 37.92
C CYS A 23 -29.69 -2.96 37.78
N TYR A 24 -29.20 -2.24 36.77
CA TYR A 24 -29.64 -0.87 36.49
C TYR A 24 -31.14 -0.80 36.22
N SER A 25 -31.64 -1.65 35.31
CA SER A 25 -33.06 -1.71 34.93
C SER A 25 -33.97 -2.08 36.10
N ALA A 26 -33.48 -2.87 37.06
CA ALA A 26 -34.19 -3.22 38.28
C ALA A 26 -34.11 -2.16 39.39
N GLY A 27 -33.46 -1.01 39.16
CA GLY A 27 -33.23 0.02 40.17
C GLY A 27 -32.14 -0.33 41.19
N ALA A 28 -31.44 -1.44 41.01
CA ALA A 28 -30.33 -1.88 41.84
C ALA A 28 -29.01 -1.20 41.43
N TYR A 29 -28.96 0.13 41.55
CA TYR A 29 -27.82 0.95 41.07
C TYR A 29 -26.47 0.58 41.70
N ARG A 30 -26.47 0.15 42.96
CA ARG A 30 -25.26 -0.40 43.62
C ARG A 30 -24.71 -1.61 42.88
N GLY A 31 -25.58 -2.54 42.48
CA GLY A 31 -25.20 -3.74 41.73
C GLY A 31 -24.59 -3.39 40.38
N CYS A 32 -25.20 -2.45 39.65
CA CYS A 32 -24.67 -1.94 38.38
C CYS A 32 -23.23 -1.38 38.54
N ILE A 33 -22.99 -0.54 39.55
CA ILE A 33 -21.66 0.06 39.81
C ILE A 33 -20.63 -1.02 40.16
N VAL A 34 -21.00 -1.98 41.02
CA VAL A 34 -20.10 -3.06 41.46
C VAL A 34 -19.72 -3.95 40.28
N LEU A 35 -20.69 -4.45 39.51
CA LEU A 35 -20.43 -5.30 38.35
C LEU A 35 -19.63 -4.59 37.26
N SER A 36 -19.94 -3.31 36.99
CA SER A 36 -19.16 -2.51 36.04
C SER A 36 -17.70 -2.37 36.48
N SER A 37 -17.45 -2.24 37.79
CA SER A 37 -16.09 -2.14 38.33
C SER A 37 -15.35 -3.48 38.28
N ILE A 38 -16.05 -4.60 38.48
CA ILE A 38 -15.47 -5.95 38.33
C ILE A 38 -15.01 -6.13 36.88
N ALA A 39 -15.87 -5.82 35.90
CA ALA A 39 -15.53 -5.89 34.49
C ALA A 39 -14.30 -5.04 34.15
N LEU A 40 -14.23 -3.80 34.66
CA LEU A 40 -13.07 -2.93 34.46
C LEU A 40 -11.74 -3.57 34.91
N PHE A 41 -11.69 -4.13 36.12
CA PHE A 41 -10.46 -4.67 36.66
C PHE A 41 -10.09 -6.02 36.01
N ASP A 42 -11.07 -6.88 35.76
CA ASP A 42 -10.81 -8.17 35.09
C ASP A 42 -10.30 -7.96 33.64
N ASP A 43 -10.93 -7.04 32.90
CA ASP A 43 -10.48 -6.63 31.57
C ASP A 43 -9.05 -6.09 31.58
N CYS A 44 -8.71 -5.26 32.58
CA CYS A 44 -7.34 -4.79 32.76
C CYS A 44 -6.35 -5.95 32.95
N VAL A 45 -6.68 -6.95 33.78
CA VAL A 45 -5.79 -8.10 34.00
C VAL A 45 -5.64 -8.94 32.73
N ARG A 46 -6.73 -9.16 32.00
CA ARG A 46 -6.71 -9.91 30.74
C ARG A 46 -5.88 -9.24 29.67
N LYS A 47 -6.03 -7.92 29.50
CA LYS A 47 -5.20 -7.16 28.56
C LYS A 47 -3.72 -7.21 28.92
N LEU A 48 -3.38 -7.25 30.22
CA LEU A 48 -2.00 -7.45 30.66
C LEU A 48 -1.52 -8.86 30.26
N ALA A 49 -2.38 -9.87 30.40
CA ALA A 49 -2.10 -11.25 30.01
C ALA A 49 -1.84 -11.39 28.51
N GLU A 50 -2.55 -10.63 27.66
CA GLU A 50 -2.33 -10.63 26.22
C GLU A 50 -0.96 -10.04 25.85
N ILE A 51 -0.56 -8.91 26.45
CA ILE A 51 0.68 -8.23 26.06
C ILE A 51 1.92 -8.70 26.84
N ARG A 52 1.78 -9.57 27.86
CA ARG A 52 2.90 -10.00 28.73
C ARG A 52 4.07 -10.67 28.00
N HIS A 53 3.83 -11.26 26.83
CA HIS A 53 4.87 -11.93 26.06
C HIS A 53 5.70 -10.94 25.22
N LEU A 54 5.10 -9.78 24.92
CA LEU A 54 5.73 -8.67 24.20
C LEU A 54 6.42 -7.70 25.19
N ASN A 55 5.79 -7.50 26.35
CA ASN A 55 6.18 -6.50 27.33
C ASN A 55 6.63 -7.07 28.68
N LYS A 56 7.92 -6.87 29.02
CA LYS A 56 8.49 -7.31 30.31
C LYS A 56 7.88 -6.62 31.52
N VAL A 57 7.48 -5.35 31.39
CA VAL A 57 6.80 -4.60 32.45
C VAL A 57 5.38 -5.12 32.65
N ALA A 58 4.62 -5.28 31.56
CA ALA A 58 3.28 -5.85 31.63
C ALA A 58 3.29 -7.26 32.21
N ARG A 59 4.29 -8.08 31.84
CA ARG A 59 4.51 -9.40 32.44
C ARG A 59 4.68 -9.34 33.95
N ARG A 60 5.54 -8.44 34.42
CA ARG A 60 5.80 -8.27 35.85
C ARG A 60 4.54 -7.84 36.60
N ILE A 61 3.80 -6.89 36.05
CA ILE A 61 2.55 -6.39 36.66
C ILE A 61 1.51 -7.53 36.67
N HIS A 62 1.34 -8.23 35.55
CA HIS A 62 0.44 -9.37 35.44
C HIS A 62 0.76 -10.44 36.49
N ASP A 63 2.00 -10.90 36.53
CA ASP A 63 2.42 -11.99 37.42
C ASP A 63 2.21 -11.62 38.91
N GLU A 64 2.47 -10.37 39.29
CA GLU A 64 2.20 -9.88 40.65
C GLU A 64 0.71 -9.73 40.95
N VAL A 65 -0.10 -9.24 40.00
CA VAL A 65 -1.56 -9.15 40.16
C VAL A 65 -2.19 -10.53 40.27
N THR A 66 -1.82 -11.47 39.41
CA THR A 66 -2.30 -12.87 39.49
C THR A 66 -1.91 -13.51 40.81
N LYS A 67 -0.69 -13.24 41.30
CA LYS A 67 -0.27 -13.71 42.62
C LYS A 67 -1.19 -13.19 43.73
N ARG A 68 -1.50 -11.88 43.73
CA ARG A 68 -2.43 -11.26 44.69
C ARG A 68 -3.85 -11.81 44.58
N GLN A 69 -4.35 -12.02 43.36
CA GLN A 69 -5.66 -12.64 43.13
C GLN A 69 -5.70 -14.06 43.73
N ASN A 70 -4.65 -14.86 43.53
CA ASN A 70 -4.56 -16.22 44.07
C ASN A 70 -4.45 -16.26 45.60
N SER A 71 -3.85 -15.24 46.23
CA SER A 71 -3.82 -15.08 47.68
C SER A 71 -5.04 -14.36 48.26
N GLN A 72 -6.00 -13.96 47.43
CA GLN A 72 -7.14 -13.12 47.80
C GLN A 72 -6.75 -11.76 48.40
N ASP A 73 -5.57 -11.25 48.04
CA ASP A 73 -5.11 -9.92 48.42
C ASP A 73 -5.70 -8.83 47.50
N VAL A 74 -5.92 -7.63 48.07
CA VAL A 74 -6.36 -6.45 47.30
C VAL A 74 -5.29 -6.08 46.27
N TYR A 75 -5.68 -6.02 45.00
CA TYR A 75 -4.77 -5.78 43.88
C TYR A 75 -5.11 -4.52 43.07
N GLU A 76 -6.32 -3.98 43.20
CA GLU A 76 -6.83 -2.92 42.32
C GLU A 76 -6.02 -1.63 42.43
N ASN A 77 -5.60 -1.25 43.65
CA ASN A 77 -4.72 -0.08 43.85
C ASN A 77 -3.37 -0.30 43.17
N TYR A 78 -2.74 -1.44 43.42
CA TYR A 78 -1.45 -1.79 42.82
C TYR A 78 -1.57 -1.80 41.29
N LEU A 79 -2.61 -2.41 40.75
CA LEU A 79 -2.87 -2.48 39.32
C LEU A 79 -2.97 -1.07 38.72
N LEU A 80 -3.82 -0.19 39.25
CA LEU A 80 -3.97 1.17 38.72
C LEU A 80 -2.68 1.99 38.82
N GLU A 81 -1.99 1.94 39.96
CA GLU A 81 -0.72 2.64 40.15
C GLU A 81 0.33 2.17 39.15
N GLN A 82 0.46 0.86 38.94
CA GLN A 82 1.43 0.33 37.99
C GLN A 82 1.05 0.60 36.54
N LEU A 83 -0.23 0.52 36.18
CA LEU A 83 -0.69 0.86 34.83
C LEU A 83 -0.40 2.34 34.50
N ALA A 84 -0.63 3.24 35.46
CA ALA A 84 -0.35 4.66 35.28
C ALA A 84 1.15 4.97 35.24
N ALA A 85 1.93 4.45 36.20
CA ALA A 85 3.37 4.70 36.30
C ALA A 85 4.14 4.23 35.06
N ASN A 86 3.66 3.16 34.42
CA ASN A 86 4.26 2.59 33.22
C ASN A 86 3.55 3.04 31.92
N LYS A 87 2.64 4.03 32.00
CA LYS A 87 1.94 4.63 30.85
C LYS A 87 1.17 3.62 30.00
N LEU A 88 0.71 2.53 30.61
CA LEU A 88 -0.17 1.52 30.01
C LEU A 88 -1.62 2.01 29.93
N ILE A 89 -1.99 3.00 30.73
CA ILE A 89 -3.22 3.79 30.57
C ILE A 89 -2.88 5.27 30.57
N SER A 90 -3.77 6.11 30.03
CA SER A 90 -3.59 7.56 30.09
C SER A 90 -3.80 8.06 31.53
N GLU A 91 -3.23 9.23 31.86
CA GLU A 91 -3.44 9.88 33.16
C GLU A 91 -4.93 10.18 33.41
N LEU A 92 -5.65 10.55 32.34
CA LEU A 92 -7.10 10.75 32.37
C LEU A 92 -7.83 9.44 32.70
N ASP A 93 -7.50 8.33 32.03
CA ASP A 93 -8.14 7.05 32.27
C ASP A 93 -7.79 6.52 33.67
N SER A 94 -6.56 6.71 34.14
CA SER A 94 -6.17 6.40 35.53
C SER A 94 -7.02 7.17 36.54
N SER A 95 -7.22 8.47 36.31
CA SER A 95 -8.05 9.32 37.17
C SER A 95 -9.52 8.86 37.16
N THR A 96 -10.05 8.50 35.98
CA THR A 96 -11.40 7.93 35.86
C THR A 96 -11.53 6.60 36.61
N ALA A 97 -10.57 5.69 36.46
CA ALA A 97 -10.58 4.40 37.14
C ALA A 97 -10.54 4.56 38.67
N GLU A 98 -9.78 5.53 39.17
CA GLU A 98 -9.74 5.87 40.59
C GLU A 98 -11.09 6.37 41.10
N VAL A 99 -11.78 7.22 40.33
CA VAL A 99 -13.14 7.66 40.64
C VAL A 99 -14.09 6.46 40.69
N ILE A 100 -14.04 5.57 39.69
CA ILE A 100 -14.88 4.36 39.62
C ILE A 100 -14.65 3.47 40.84
N LYS A 101 -13.39 3.18 41.18
CA LYS A 101 -13.00 2.40 42.35
C LYS A 101 -13.57 3.00 43.65
N ASN A 102 -13.45 4.32 43.81
CA ASN A 102 -13.96 5.02 44.99
C ASN A 102 -15.49 4.97 45.08
N ARG A 103 -16.20 5.08 43.95
CA ARG A 103 -17.67 4.91 43.89
C ARG A 103 -18.10 3.48 44.19
N ARG A 104 -17.36 2.49 43.70
CA ARG A 104 -17.57 1.08 44.04
C ARG A 104 -17.40 0.84 45.53
N ASN A 105 -16.32 1.32 46.14
CA ASN A 105 -16.08 1.14 47.57
C ASN A 105 -17.22 1.74 48.41
N LYS A 106 -17.72 2.94 48.07
CA LYS A 106 -18.89 3.53 48.73
C LYS A 106 -20.16 2.69 48.54
N SER A 107 -20.35 2.11 47.35
CA SER A 107 -21.55 1.35 47.00
C SER A 107 -21.57 -0.07 47.55
N ALA A 108 -20.41 -0.69 47.74
CA ALA A 108 -20.27 -2.06 48.22
C ALA A 108 -20.27 -2.19 49.75
N HIS A 109 -19.89 -1.12 50.47
CA HIS A 109 -19.88 -1.09 51.93
C HIS A 109 -21.05 -0.28 52.50
N ALA A 110 -21.39 -0.54 53.76
CA ALA A 110 -22.45 0.17 54.49
C ALA A 110 -22.01 1.61 54.86
N SER A 111 -21.77 2.44 53.85
CA SER A 111 -21.28 3.82 53.98
C SER A 111 -22.40 4.87 54.07
N GLY A 112 -23.65 4.44 53.94
CA GLY A 112 -24.81 5.34 53.78
C GLY A 112 -24.96 5.93 52.36
N HIS A 113 -24.03 5.66 51.43
CA HIS A 113 -24.12 6.13 50.05
C HIS A 113 -25.29 5.48 49.30
N ALA A 114 -26.18 6.28 48.73
CA ALA A 114 -27.30 5.85 47.91
C ALA A 114 -27.09 6.32 46.46
N PRO A 115 -26.45 5.52 45.60
CA PRO A 115 -26.15 5.93 44.23
C PRO A 115 -27.43 6.16 43.42
N SER A 116 -27.45 7.21 42.60
CA SER A 116 -28.57 7.52 41.70
C SER A 116 -28.48 6.74 40.39
N ALA A 117 -29.54 6.81 39.59
CA ALA A 117 -29.56 6.27 38.23
C ALA A 117 -28.47 6.91 37.35
N GLU A 118 -28.26 8.21 37.47
CA GLU A 118 -27.27 8.97 36.71
C GLU A 118 -25.85 8.55 37.09
N GLU A 119 -25.58 8.34 38.38
CA GLU A 119 -24.27 7.84 38.85
C GLU A 119 -23.99 6.45 38.27
N ALA A 120 -24.94 5.51 38.34
CA ALA A 120 -24.77 4.19 37.77
C ALA A 120 -24.60 4.23 36.24
N ARG A 121 -25.38 5.07 35.55
CA ARG A 121 -25.27 5.25 34.09
C ARG A 121 -23.92 5.84 33.69
N PHE A 122 -23.40 6.81 34.44
CA PHE A 122 -22.08 7.39 34.23
C PHE A 122 -20.98 6.33 34.36
N ILE A 123 -20.96 5.58 35.46
CA ILE A 123 -19.96 4.53 35.69
C ILE A 123 -20.01 3.47 34.58
N TYR A 124 -21.21 3.01 34.24
CA TYR A 124 -21.41 2.03 33.18
C TYR A 124 -20.87 2.51 31.83
N PHE A 125 -21.17 3.76 31.46
CA PHE A 125 -20.69 4.36 30.22
C PHE A 125 -19.17 4.49 30.20
N GLU A 126 -18.57 5.06 31.25
CA GLU A 126 -17.13 5.29 31.33
C GLU A 126 -16.33 3.98 31.28
N VAL A 127 -16.80 2.93 31.97
CA VAL A 127 -16.16 1.60 31.94
C VAL A 127 -16.11 1.06 30.51
N ILE A 128 -17.24 1.09 29.79
CA ILE A 128 -17.28 0.57 28.41
C ILE A 128 -16.44 1.44 27.48
N ASP A 129 -16.69 2.74 27.49
CA ASP A 129 -16.13 3.64 26.49
C ASP A 129 -14.60 3.77 26.63
N LYS A 130 -14.09 3.90 27.86
CA LYS A 130 -12.66 4.11 28.10
C LYS A 130 -11.84 2.84 28.23
N PHE A 131 -12.44 1.71 28.61
CA PHE A 131 -11.70 0.49 28.89
C PHE A 131 -12.18 -0.66 28.01
N LEU A 132 -13.39 -1.18 28.20
CA LEU A 132 -13.83 -2.44 27.57
C LEU A 132 -13.95 -2.36 26.04
N SER A 133 -14.12 -1.17 25.47
CA SER A 133 -14.16 -0.96 24.01
C SER A 133 -12.78 -1.04 23.35
N LYS A 134 -11.70 -0.86 24.12
CA LYS A 134 -10.32 -0.90 23.63
C LYS A 134 -9.82 -2.34 23.67
N LYS A 135 -9.19 -2.84 22.61
CA LYS A 135 -8.64 -4.21 22.57
C LYS A 135 -7.43 -4.41 23.48
N ALA A 136 -6.57 -3.40 23.61
CA ALA A 136 -5.35 -3.48 24.41
C ALA A 136 -5.12 -2.18 25.21
N PHE A 137 -4.12 -2.21 26.10
CA PHE A 137 -3.60 -1.03 26.79
C PHE A 137 -2.96 -0.02 25.83
N SER A 138 -2.54 1.13 26.37
CA SER A 138 -1.92 2.27 25.68
C SER A 138 -1.16 1.85 24.44
N SER A 139 -1.72 2.20 23.29
CA SER A 139 -1.20 1.89 21.98
C SER A 139 0.20 2.45 21.74
N LYS A 140 0.61 3.43 22.56
CA LYS A 140 1.96 3.97 22.58
C LYS A 140 2.98 2.94 23.08
N VAL A 141 2.65 2.17 24.12
CA VAL A 141 3.58 1.17 24.66
C VAL A 141 3.81 0.06 23.65
N LEU A 142 2.75 -0.42 23.00
CA LEU A 142 2.88 -1.39 21.90
C LEU A 142 3.71 -0.83 20.73
N ALA A 143 3.49 0.44 20.37
CA ALA A 143 4.30 1.11 19.36
C ALA A 143 5.78 1.20 19.77
N ASP A 144 6.08 1.57 21.01
CA ASP A 144 7.45 1.64 21.54
C ASP A 144 8.14 0.27 21.49
N GLU A 145 7.43 -0.82 21.76
CA GLU A 145 7.98 -2.17 21.66
C GLU A 145 8.29 -2.61 20.23
N ILE A 146 7.39 -2.30 19.30
CA ILE A 146 7.63 -2.51 17.88
C ILE A 146 8.90 -1.75 17.48
N LEU A 147 9.00 -0.47 17.85
CA LEU A 147 10.13 0.40 17.52
C LEU A 147 11.45 -0.12 18.06
N VAL A 148 11.50 -0.56 19.33
CA VAL A 148 12.69 -1.18 19.93
C VAL A 148 13.12 -2.43 19.16
N ARG A 149 12.15 -3.23 18.70
CA ARG A 149 12.46 -4.46 17.96
C ARG A 149 12.96 -4.22 16.54
N LEU A 150 12.78 -3.02 15.97
CA LEU A 150 13.31 -2.69 14.63
C LEU A 150 14.85 -2.68 14.58
N GLU A 151 15.53 -2.62 15.72
CA GLU A 151 16.99 -2.78 15.79
C GLU A 151 17.43 -4.22 15.46
N ASN A 152 16.52 -5.20 15.52
CA ASN A 152 16.83 -6.60 15.29
C ASN A 152 17.01 -6.89 13.79
N ARG A 153 18.12 -7.55 13.44
CA ARG A 153 18.44 -7.94 12.06
C ARG A 153 17.39 -8.84 11.40
N ASN A 154 16.76 -9.71 12.18
CA ASN A 154 15.77 -10.67 11.70
C ASN A 154 14.33 -10.25 11.99
N PHE A 155 14.09 -8.95 12.23
CA PHE A 155 12.73 -8.45 12.41
C PHE A 155 11.86 -8.76 11.18
N PHE A 156 12.38 -8.47 9.99
CA PHE A 156 11.88 -8.98 8.72
C PHE A 156 12.77 -10.14 8.27
N TYR A 157 12.17 -11.28 7.95
CA TYR A 157 12.89 -12.47 7.48
C TYR A 157 13.11 -12.49 5.95
N SER A 158 12.45 -11.59 5.22
CA SER A 158 12.43 -11.50 3.77
C SER A 158 12.21 -10.04 3.35
N SER A 159 12.71 -9.68 2.17
CA SER A 159 12.45 -8.39 1.52
C SER A 159 11.30 -8.46 0.52
N ASP A 160 10.67 -9.64 0.33
CA ASP A 160 9.46 -9.76 -0.49
C ASP A 160 8.31 -9.00 0.20
N ILE A 161 7.64 -8.15 -0.56
CA ILE A 161 6.59 -7.27 -0.01
C ILE A 161 5.43 -8.05 0.63
N ARG A 162 5.16 -9.29 0.19
CA ARG A 162 4.12 -10.16 0.76
C ARG A 162 4.52 -10.62 2.17
N ASP A 163 5.77 -11.00 2.34
CA ASP A 163 6.31 -11.44 3.63
C ASP A 163 6.45 -10.28 4.61
N VAL A 164 6.87 -9.11 4.11
CA VAL A 164 6.91 -7.85 4.85
C VAL A 164 5.52 -7.48 5.35
N LYS A 165 4.49 -7.56 4.49
CA LYS A 165 3.09 -7.33 4.87
C LYS A 165 2.65 -8.26 6.01
N VAL A 166 2.90 -9.57 5.89
CA VAL A 166 2.52 -10.56 6.93
C VAL A 166 3.17 -10.24 8.26
N THR A 167 4.44 -9.84 8.25
CA THR A 167 5.16 -9.42 9.46
C THR A 167 4.51 -8.19 10.09
N VAL A 168 4.21 -7.15 9.30
CA VAL A 168 3.56 -5.94 9.82
C VAL A 168 2.15 -6.22 10.35
N GLU A 169 1.36 -7.06 9.68
CA GLU A 169 0.02 -7.44 10.15
C GLU A 169 0.08 -8.15 11.51
N HIS A 170 1.06 -9.03 11.71
CA HIS A 170 1.28 -9.68 12.99
C HIS A 170 1.66 -8.67 14.09
N GLU A 171 2.66 -7.84 13.83
CA GLU A 171 3.19 -6.86 14.78
C GLU A 171 2.17 -5.77 15.16
N THR A 172 1.24 -5.46 14.25
CA THR A 172 0.20 -4.45 14.47
C THR A 172 -1.16 -5.03 14.90
N SER A 173 -1.27 -6.35 15.08
CA SER A 173 -2.55 -7.03 15.39
C SER A 173 -3.24 -6.53 16.66
N LEU A 174 -2.47 -6.14 17.67
CA LEU A 174 -2.96 -5.59 18.95
C LEU A 174 -2.88 -4.05 19.01
N LEU A 175 -2.35 -3.39 17.98
CA LEU A 175 -2.19 -1.94 17.95
C LEU A 175 -3.54 -1.28 17.64
N HIS A 176 -4.10 -0.56 18.63
CA HIS A 176 -5.28 0.26 18.39
C HIS A 176 -4.94 1.48 17.50
N ASN A 177 -5.93 1.95 16.74
CA ASN A 177 -5.76 3.02 15.76
C ASN A 177 -5.21 4.33 16.36
N ASP A 178 -5.47 4.60 17.64
CA ASP A 178 -4.98 5.80 18.34
C ASP A 178 -3.45 5.81 18.53
N GLY A 179 -2.80 4.63 18.54
CA GLY A 179 -1.34 4.53 18.61
C GLY A 179 -0.64 4.65 17.27
N PHE A 180 -1.37 4.40 16.19
CA PHE A 180 -0.80 4.38 14.85
C PHE A 180 -0.19 5.74 14.44
N PRO A 181 -0.81 6.92 14.71
CA PRO A 181 -0.16 8.21 14.45
C PRO A 181 1.21 8.35 15.11
N TYR A 182 1.37 7.84 16.33
CA TYR A 182 2.63 7.88 17.06
C TYR A 182 3.67 6.93 16.46
N LEU A 183 3.27 5.68 16.20
CA LEU A 183 4.13 4.69 15.55
C LEU A 183 4.62 5.20 14.19
N LEU A 184 3.72 5.68 13.34
CA LEU A 184 4.06 6.16 12.01
C LEU A 184 5.04 7.33 12.07
N ALA A 185 4.81 8.32 12.95
CA ALA A 185 5.73 9.45 13.11
C ALA A 185 7.15 8.97 13.48
N LYS A 186 7.27 7.99 14.38
CA LYS A 186 8.56 7.42 14.77
C LYS A 186 9.22 6.57 13.70
N LEU A 187 8.44 5.81 12.92
CA LEU A 187 8.95 5.09 11.76
C LEU A 187 9.52 6.07 10.73
N ILE A 188 8.82 7.19 10.47
CA ILE A 188 9.27 8.23 9.56
C ILE A 188 10.58 8.85 10.08
N ASP A 189 10.63 9.27 11.34
CA ASP A 189 11.86 9.85 11.93
C ASP A 189 13.08 8.91 11.81
N ASN A 190 12.85 7.59 11.94
CA ASN A 190 13.90 6.57 11.83
C ASN A 190 14.43 6.36 10.40
N ILE A 191 13.70 6.77 9.35
CA ILE A 191 14.13 6.63 7.95
C ILE A 191 15.49 7.32 7.73
N SER A 192 15.66 8.53 8.26
CA SER A 192 16.88 9.32 8.19
C SER A 192 17.80 9.11 9.41
N GLY A 193 17.52 8.11 10.24
CA GLY A 193 18.31 7.79 11.43
C GLY A 193 19.70 7.25 11.10
N ALA A 194 20.62 7.39 12.06
CA ALA A 194 22.00 6.92 11.91
C ALA A 194 22.12 5.37 11.93
N ASP A 195 21.20 4.68 12.63
CA ASP A 195 21.19 3.22 12.66
C ASP A 195 20.59 2.65 11.36
N LYS A 196 21.44 2.01 10.56
CA LYS A 196 21.06 1.46 9.25
C LYS A 196 20.03 0.35 9.35
N GLN A 197 20.10 -0.48 10.40
CA GLN A 197 19.18 -1.61 10.56
C GLN A 197 17.77 -1.12 10.87
N SER A 198 17.64 -0.22 11.85
CA SER A 198 16.38 0.40 12.21
C SER A 198 15.82 1.23 11.06
N SER A 199 16.65 1.99 10.34
CA SER A 199 16.21 2.74 9.15
C SER A 199 15.63 1.81 8.09
N GLN A 200 16.34 0.72 7.75
CA GLN A 200 15.86 -0.25 6.76
C GLN A 200 14.58 -0.96 7.20
N ASN A 201 14.52 -1.38 8.47
CA ASN A 201 13.33 -2.03 9.02
C ASN A 201 12.16 -1.04 9.10
N SER A 202 12.38 0.25 9.41
CA SER A 202 11.33 1.26 9.37
C SER A 202 10.77 1.46 7.96
N ARG A 203 11.61 1.43 6.92
CA ARG A 203 11.17 1.48 5.51
C ARG A 203 10.29 0.28 5.16
N TYR A 204 10.73 -0.94 5.47
CA TYR A 204 9.93 -2.14 5.27
C TYR A 204 8.62 -2.12 6.07
N PHE A 205 8.64 -1.59 7.29
CA PHE A 205 7.42 -1.47 8.09
C PHE A 205 6.40 -0.53 7.42
N ILE A 206 6.85 0.61 6.89
CA ILE A 206 6.00 1.54 6.14
C ILE A 206 5.49 0.90 4.83
N ASP A 207 6.33 0.13 4.14
CA ASP A 207 5.93 -0.62 2.94
C ASP A 207 4.82 -1.63 3.26
N GLY A 208 4.97 -2.39 4.35
CA GLY A 208 3.97 -3.33 4.84
C GLY A 208 2.66 -2.66 5.27
N ILE A 209 2.73 -1.53 5.99
CA ILE A 209 1.56 -0.69 6.30
C ILE A 209 0.85 -0.28 5.01
N SER A 210 1.61 0.17 4.01
CA SER A 210 1.06 0.60 2.72
C SER A 210 0.30 -0.54 2.03
N CYS A 211 0.75 -1.80 2.19
CA CYS A 211 0.08 -2.98 1.66
C CYS A 211 -1.21 -3.40 2.39
N ILE A 212 -1.35 -3.09 3.67
CA ILE A 212 -2.54 -3.47 4.47
C ILE A 212 -3.80 -2.75 3.96
N ASN A 213 -3.64 -1.56 3.36
CA ASN A 213 -4.72 -0.77 2.77
C ASN A 213 -5.85 -0.45 3.77
N ASN A 214 -5.49 -0.13 5.01
CA ASN A 214 -6.42 0.36 6.02
C ASN A 214 -6.73 1.84 5.77
N GLU A 215 -8.02 2.19 5.65
CA GLU A 215 -8.47 3.55 5.29
C GLU A 215 -8.01 4.64 6.28
N GLN A 216 -8.01 4.35 7.58
CA GLN A 216 -7.55 5.32 8.60
C GLN A 216 -6.04 5.52 8.51
N TRP A 217 -5.29 4.44 8.31
CA TRP A 217 -3.83 4.49 8.20
C TRP A 217 -3.39 5.15 6.90
N ASN A 218 -4.11 4.92 5.80
CA ASN A 218 -3.90 5.57 4.51
C ASN A 218 -4.01 7.10 4.62
N LYS A 219 -4.98 7.63 5.37
CA LYS A 219 -5.09 9.08 5.64
C LYS A 219 -3.87 9.62 6.40
N LEU A 220 -3.32 8.83 7.31
CA LEU A 220 -2.14 9.19 8.08
C LEU A 220 -0.85 9.08 7.25
N LEU A 221 -0.71 8.07 6.38
CA LEU A 221 0.38 7.99 5.41
C LEU A 221 0.41 9.22 4.50
N VAL A 222 -0.75 9.64 3.98
CA VAL A 222 -0.84 10.85 3.17
C VAL A 222 -0.41 12.08 3.97
N SER A 223 -1.03 12.33 5.12
CA SER A 223 -0.83 13.57 5.88
C SER A 223 0.51 13.66 6.62
N GLN A 224 1.14 12.55 7.01
CA GLN A 224 2.40 12.56 7.77
C GLN A 224 3.63 12.26 6.92
N LEU A 225 3.52 11.41 5.89
CA LEU A 225 4.63 11.06 5.00
C LEU A 225 4.54 11.84 3.69
N LEU A 226 3.53 11.59 2.87
CA LEU A 226 3.52 12.08 1.49
C LEU A 226 3.45 13.61 1.40
N GLU A 227 2.49 14.25 2.09
CA GLU A 227 2.33 15.71 2.09
C GLU A 227 3.54 16.45 2.67
N LYS A 228 4.22 15.85 3.66
CA LYS A 228 5.27 16.52 4.45
C LYS A 228 6.70 16.20 4.02
N LYS A 229 6.91 15.11 3.27
CA LYS A 229 8.26 14.58 3.01
C LYS A 229 8.57 14.38 1.52
N LEU A 230 7.63 14.63 0.61
CA LEU A 230 7.88 14.53 -0.83
C LEU A 230 8.90 15.56 -1.35
N ASP A 231 9.12 16.67 -0.63
CA ASP A 231 10.16 17.66 -0.91
C ASP A 231 11.53 17.32 -0.31
N ASP A 232 11.62 16.28 0.52
CA ASP A 232 12.86 15.86 1.16
C ASP A 232 13.50 14.67 0.42
N THR A 233 14.75 14.84 0.01
CA THR A 233 15.48 13.82 -0.76
C THR A 233 15.70 12.54 0.02
N ASP A 234 15.83 12.60 1.34
CA ASP A 234 16.09 11.43 2.19
C ASP A 234 14.87 10.48 2.26
N TYR A 235 13.69 11.04 2.01
CA TYR A 235 12.40 10.37 2.08
C TYR A 235 11.80 10.10 0.70
N SER A 236 12.27 10.77 -0.35
CA SER A 236 11.75 10.65 -1.72
C SER A 236 11.59 9.20 -2.20
N SER A 237 12.57 8.34 -1.90
CA SER A 237 12.52 6.91 -2.20
C SER A 237 11.41 6.17 -1.46
N GLN A 238 11.18 6.51 -0.19
CA GLN A 238 10.11 5.92 0.62
C GLN A 238 8.73 6.42 0.18
N CYS A 239 8.61 7.71 -0.16
CA CYS A 239 7.37 8.27 -0.70
C CYS A 239 7.00 7.57 -2.01
N LEU A 240 7.98 7.37 -2.91
CA LEU A 240 7.77 6.65 -4.17
C LEU A 240 7.39 5.18 -3.92
N ALA A 241 8.04 4.49 -2.97
CA ALA A 241 7.67 3.13 -2.59
C ALA A 241 6.21 3.05 -2.09
N THR A 242 5.82 3.97 -1.21
CA THR A 242 4.48 4.05 -0.61
C THR A 242 3.40 4.17 -1.69
N VAL A 243 3.56 5.10 -2.65
CA VAL A 243 2.58 5.27 -3.73
C VAL A 243 2.67 4.17 -4.78
N SER A 244 3.83 3.55 -4.99
CA SER A 244 3.96 2.41 -5.89
C SER A 244 3.22 1.20 -5.35
N ILE A 245 3.30 0.95 -4.04
CA ILE A 245 2.58 -0.14 -3.37
C ILE A 245 1.07 0.13 -3.37
N SER A 246 0.67 1.38 -3.07
CA SER A 246 -0.72 1.81 -2.97
C SER A 246 -1.01 3.04 -3.84
N PRO A 247 -1.17 2.87 -5.17
CA PRO A 247 -1.33 3.99 -6.11
C PRO A 247 -2.54 4.88 -5.82
N LYS A 248 -3.61 4.31 -5.26
CA LYS A 248 -4.82 5.07 -4.86
C LYS A 248 -4.54 6.21 -3.87
N LEU A 249 -3.39 6.23 -3.19
CA LEU A 249 -3.01 7.34 -2.33
C LEU A 249 -2.72 8.62 -3.14
N ILE A 250 -2.35 8.51 -4.42
CA ILE A 250 -2.05 9.65 -5.29
C ILE A 250 -3.27 10.57 -5.45
N SER A 251 -4.48 10.01 -5.51
CA SER A 251 -5.71 10.80 -5.67
C SER A 251 -6.00 11.70 -4.45
N ARG A 252 -5.41 11.38 -3.29
CA ARG A 252 -5.59 12.10 -2.02
C ARG A 252 -4.57 13.22 -1.80
N LEU A 253 -3.56 13.31 -2.66
CA LEU A 253 -2.53 14.32 -2.55
C LEU A 253 -3.06 15.70 -2.95
N SER A 254 -2.59 16.72 -2.23
CA SER A 254 -2.70 18.11 -2.63
C SER A 254 -2.04 18.34 -3.99
N VAL A 255 -2.44 19.41 -4.69
CA VAL A 255 -1.85 19.79 -5.99
C VAL A 255 -0.32 19.92 -5.85
N THR A 256 0.15 20.61 -4.80
CA THR A 256 1.58 20.79 -4.51
C THR A 256 2.30 19.45 -4.29
N ALA A 257 1.71 18.53 -3.53
CA ALA A 257 2.31 17.22 -3.29
C ALA A 257 2.35 16.37 -4.57
N LYS A 258 1.32 16.45 -5.44
CA LYS A 258 1.32 15.79 -6.74
C LYS A 258 2.45 16.29 -7.64
N GLU A 259 2.66 17.61 -7.74
CA GLU A 259 3.77 18.16 -8.52
C GLU A 259 5.15 17.70 -8.01
N ARG A 260 5.31 17.59 -6.69
CA ARG A 260 6.53 17.04 -6.08
C ARG A 260 6.71 15.56 -6.41
N LEU A 261 5.63 14.78 -6.36
CA LEU A 261 5.65 13.37 -6.75
C LEU A 261 6.03 13.21 -8.23
N VAL A 262 5.46 14.00 -9.13
CA VAL A 262 5.80 14.02 -10.56
C VAL A 262 7.31 14.24 -10.75
N LYS A 263 7.89 15.25 -10.08
CA LYS A 263 9.33 15.48 -10.11
C LYS A 263 10.12 14.27 -9.58
N CYS A 264 9.62 13.62 -8.54
CA CYS A 264 10.23 12.42 -7.98
C CYS A 264 10.20 11.24 -8.97
N ILE A 265 9.06 11.00 -9.64
CA ILE A 265 8.91 9.97 -10.68
C ILE A 265 9.92 10.23 -11.79
N ASN A 266 9.90 11.42 -12.38
CA ASN A 266 10.77 11.78 -13.51
C ASN A 266 12.26 11.66 -13.16
N LYS A 267 12.66 12.06 -11.95
CA LYS A 267 14.04 11.89 -11.47
C LYS A 267 14.44 10.43 -11.31
N ASN A 268 13.50 9.56 -10.92
CA ASN A 268 13.75 8.13 -10.71
C ASN A 268 13.52 7.27 -11.95
N THR A 269 13.00 7.82 -13.05
CA THR A 269 12.92 7.13 -14.35
C THR A 269 14.32 7.05 -14.96
N ARG A 270 15.07 6.03 -14.55
CA ARG A 270 16.45 5.72 -14.99
C ARG A 270 16.48 5.16 -16.41
N GLU A 271 17.66 4.97 -16.99
CA GLU A 271 17.81 4.31 -18.31
C GLU A 271 17.44 2.83 -18.26
N THR A 272 17.85 2.14 -17.19
CA THR A 272 17.46 0.76 -16.93
C THR A 272 16.39 0.72 -15.84
N PRO A 273 15.18 0.21 -16.16
CA PRO A 273 14.11 0.11 -15.17
C PRO A 273 14.39 -1.05 -14.21
N ASN A 274 14.27 -0.81 -12.92
CA ASN A 274 14.28 -1.89 -11.92
C ASN A 274 12.83 -2.24 -11.56
N SER A 275 12.22 -3.19 -12.26
CA SER A 275 10.84 -3.60 -11.97
C SER A 275 10.69 -4.34 -10.63
N SER A 276 11.77 -4.88 -10.07
CA SER A 276 11.73 -5.63 -8.81
C SER A 276 11.68 -4.75 -7.56
N SER A 277 12.02 -3.47 -7.67
CA SER A 277 12.06 -2.57 -6.53
C SER A 277 10.78 -1.78 -6.36
N VAL A 278 10.23 -1.79 -5.15
CA VAL A 278 9.02 -1.03 -4.80
C VAL A 278 9.17 0.47 -5.01
N ASN A 279 10.38 1.02 -4.99
CA ASN A 279 10.63 2.45 -5.18
C ASN A 279 10.89 2.84 -6.65
N SER A 280 10.58 1.96 -7.61
CA SER A 280 10.80 2.19 -9.03
C SER A 280 9.55 2.71 -9.74
N PRO A 281 9.67 3.71 -10.66
CA PRO A 281 8.57 4.10 -11.52
C PRO A 281 7.97 2.94 -12.32
N ALA A 282 8.77 1.94 -12.69
CA ALA A 282 8.25 0.75 -13.37
C ALA A 282 7.23 0.00 -12.49
N GLN A 283 7.56 -0.20 -11.22
CA GLN A 283 6.66 -0.85 -10.28
C GLN A 283 5.43 0.02 -9.96
N LEU A 284 5.58 1.34 -9.93
CA LEU A 284 4.47 2.29 -9.81
C LEU A 284 3.46 2.10 -10.95
N PHE A 285 3.90 2.23 -12.20
CA PHE A 285 3.00 2.18 -13.35
C PHE A 285 2.38 0.80 -13.54
N GLU A 286 3.12 -0.27 -13.26
CA GLU A 286 2.56 -1.62 -13.27
C GLU A 286 1.46 -1.80 -12.20
N ASN A 287 1.65 -1.24 -11.00
CA ASN A 287 0.63 -1.27 -9.95
C ASN A 287 -0.54 -0.31 -10.24
N ILE A 288 -0.31 0.81 -10.94
CA ILE A 288 -1.38 1.69 -11.44
C ILE A 288 -2.30 0.89 -12.36
N LEU A 289 -1.76 0.23 -13.38
CA LEU A 289 -2.55 -0.63 -14.28
C LEU A 289 -3.40 -1.66 -13.52
N ARG A 290 -2.81 -2.28 -12.50
CA ARG A 290 -3.44 -3.38 -11.76
C ARG A 290 -4.49 -2.91 -10.75
N LYS A 291 -4.28 -1.75 -10.11
CA LYS A 291 -5.03 -1.35 -8.91
C LYS A 291 -5.79 -0.04 -9.05
N ALA A 292 -5.39 0.83 -9.97
CA ALA A 292 -5.91 2.19 -10.11
C ALA A 292 -5.69 2.74 -11.55
N PRO A 293 -6.21 2.07 -12.60
CA PRO A 293 -5.98 2.46 -13.99
C PRO A 293 -6.47 3.88 -14.31
N GLU A 294 -7.45 4.39 -13.56
CA GLU A 294 -7.92 5.77 -13.66
C GLU A 294 -6.81 6.83 -13.41
N LEU A 295 -5.69 6.45 -12.79
CA LEU A 295 -4.56 7.34 -12.55
C LEU A 295 -3.66 7.53 -13.78
N VAL A 296 -3.79 6.71 -14.84
CA VAL A 296 -3.03 6.90 -16.08
C VAL A 296 -3.32 8.27 -16.68
N GLU A 297 -4.60 8.68 -16.70
CA GLU A 297 -4.99 9.99 -17.20
C GLU A 297 -4.47 11.13 -16.32
N ASN A 298 -4.45 10.94 -15.00
CA ASN A 298 -3.93 11.94 -14.05
C ASN A 298 -2.41 12.11 -14.12
N LEU A 299 -1.69 11.10 -14.62
CA LEU A 299 -0.23 11.07 -14.77
C LEU A 299 0.16 10.88 -16.24
N HIS A 300 -0.65 11.43 -17.16
CA HIS A 300 -0.54 11.15 -18.58
C HIS A 300 0.87 11.47 -19.12
N ASP A 301 1.40 12.64 -18.79
CA ASP A 301 2.70 13.08 -19.26
C ASP A 301 3.84 12.22 -18.66
N GLU A 302 3.74 11.84 -17.40
CA GLU A 302 4.72 10.96 -16.76
C GLU A 302 4.67 9.55 -17.33
N CYS A 303 3.46 9.05 -17.64
CA CYS A 303 3.28 7.79 -18.36
C CYS A 303 3.94 7.88 -19.73
N PHE A 304 3.73 8.95 -20.49
CA PHE A 304 4.36 9.12 -21.80
C PHE A 304 5.89 9.18 -21.72
N VAL A 305 6.45 9.93 -20.77
CA VAL A 305 7.90 9.96 -20.53
C VAL A 305 8.43 8.58 -20.21
N PHE A 306 7.74 7.82 -19.36
CA PHE A 306 8.12 6.45 -19.00
C PHE A 306 8.04 5.48 -20.18
N VAL A 307 6.89 5.45 -20.89
CA VAL A 307 6.66 4.64 -22.09
C VAL A 307 7.69 4.95 -23.17
N SER A 308 8.03 6.23 -23.33
CA SER A 308 9.03 6.66 -24.29
C SER A 308 10.41 6.11 -23.96
N LYS A 309 10.80 6.13 -22.68
CA LYS A 309 12.11 5.64 -22.25
C LYS A 309 12.18 4.10 -22.18
N HIS A 310 11.06 3.45 -21.88
CA HIS A 310 10.98 2.01 -21.63
C HIS A 310 9.97 1.32 -22.54
N SER A 311 10.07 1.60 -23.85
CA SER A 311 9.10 1.20 -24.87
C SER A 311 8.94 -0.30 -25.09
N TYR A 312 9.88 -1.10 -24.58
CA TYR A 312 9.95 -2.54 -24.81
C TYR A 312 9.76 -3.37 -23.53
N LEU A 313 9.23 -2.79 -22.45
CA LEU A 313 8.78 -3.59 -21.30
C LEU A 313 7.44 -4.25 -21.63
N GLU A 314 7.24 -5.47 -21.13
CA GLU A 314 6.04 -6.27 -21.41
C GLU A 314 4.72 -5.56 -21.06
N PHE A 315 4.70 -4.75 -19.99
CA PHE A 315 3.50 -4.01 -19.59
C PHE A 315 3.34 -2.64 -20.29
N THR A 316 4.37 -2.14 -20.99
CA THR A 316 4.34 -0.81 -21.61
C THR A 316 3.21 -0.64 -22.64
N PRO A 317 2.93 -1.61 -23.54
CA PRO A 317 1.80 -1.50 -24.45
C PRO A 317 0.46 -1.39 -23.71
N LYS A 318 0.27 -2.15 -22.63
CA LYS A 318 -0.94 -2.08 -21.80
C LYS A 318 -1.07 -0.71 -21.15
N LEU A 319 0.02 -0.17 -20.59
CA LEU A 319 0.05 1.18 -20.02
C LEU A 319 -0.36 2.23 -21.05
N ALA A 320 0.19 2.14 -22.27
CA ALA A 320 -0.13 3.07 -23.33
C ALA A 320 -1.59 2.96 -23.78
N HIS A 321 -2.16 1.75 -23.77
CA HIS A 321 -3.53 1.50 -24.22
C HIS A 321 -4.63 2.01 -23.26
N GLU A 322 -4.31 2.27 -21.99
CA GLU A 322 -5.28 2.82 -21.03
C GLU A 322 -5.76 4.24 -21.38
N SER A 323 -5.03 4.98 -22.23
CA SER A 323 -5.45 6.28 -22.76
C SER A 323 -5.26 6.33 -24.28
N GLY A 324 -6.30 6.73 -25.02
CA GLY A 324 -6.28 6.70 -26.50
C GLY A 324 -5.17 7.56 -27.10
N ASP A 325 -4.98 8.78 -26.59
CA ASP A 325 -3.91 9.69 -27.03
C ASP A 325 -2.52 9.11 -26.72
N LEU A 326 -2.35 8.46 -25.56
CA LEU A 326 -1.10 7.81 -25.18
C LEU A 326 -0.76 6.63 -26.09
N TRP A 327 -1.76 5.84 -26.49
CA TRP A 327 -1.60 4.73 -27.43
C TRP A 327 -1.13 5.22 -28.80
N GLU A 328 -1.76 6.25 -29.33
CA GLU A 328 -1.39 6.85 -30.62
C GLU A 328 0.06 7.38 -30.59
N LYS A 329 0.43 8.12 -29.53
CA LYS A 329 1.81 8.61 -29.33
C LYS A 329 2.83 7.48 -29.21
N TYR A 330 2.47 6.40 -28.51
CA TYR A 330 3.33 5.22 -28.40
C TYR A 330 3.53 4.52 -29.75
N GLN A 331 2.45 4.35 -30.51
CA GLN A 331 2.47 3.80 -31.86
C GLN A 331 3.34 4.63 -32.80
N GLU A 332 3.21 5.96 -32.77
CA GLU A 332 4.04 6.89 -33.55
C GLU A 332 5.52 6.76 -33.17
N LEU A 333 5.83 6.74 -31.87
CA LEU A 333 7.20 6.55 -31.39
C LEU A 333 7.82 5.24 -31.90
N LEU A 334 7.07 4.13 -31.88
CA LEU A 334 7.55 2.85 -32.40
C LEU A 334 7.80 2.92 -33.90
N LEU A 335 6.92 3.56 -34.69
CA LEU A 335 7.14 3.76 -36.13
C LEU A 335 8.40 4.59 -36.40
N GLN A 336 8.57 5.70 -35.68
CA GLN A 336 9.75 6.57 -35.81
C GLN A 336 11.04 5.81 -35.48
N ARG A 337 11.02 4.92 -34.49
CA ARG A 337 12.19 4.09 -34.12
C ARG A 337 12.44 2.98 -35.12
N ALA A 338 11.40 2.31 -35.59
CA ALA A 338 11.47 1.23 -36.56
C ALA A 338 12.05 1.69 -37.90
N GLY A 339 11.71 2.91 -38.35
CA GLY A 339 12.19 3.52 -39.59
C GLY A 339 13.31 4.54 -39.43
N SER A 340 13.96 4.59 -38.26
CA SER A 340 14.99 5.59 -37.97
C SER A 340 16.20 5.41 -38.89
N SER A 341 16.71 6.51 -39.44
CA SER A 341 18.01 6.54 -40.11
C SER A 341 19.18 6.53 -39.12
N THR A 342 18.91 6.72 -37.82
CA THR A 342 19.91 6.55 -36.77
C THR A 342 20.10 5.05 -36.50
N PHE A 343 21.26 4.54 -36.90
CA PHE A 343 21.62 3.13 -36.86
C PHE A 343 21.32 2.44 -35.52
N ASP A 344 21.72 3.03 -34.39
CA ASP A 344 21.51 2.44 -33.07
C ASP A 344 20.02 2.38 -32.67
N THR A 345 19.25 3.40 -33.06
CA THR A 345 17.80 3.47 -32.78
C THR A 345 17.06 2.35 -33.49
N ALA A 346 17.28 2.20 -34.80
CA ALA A 346 16.63 1.17 -35.61
C ALA A 346 17.06 -0.26 -35.21
N ASN A 347 18.35 -0.46 -34.91
CA ASN A 347 18.84 -1.75 -34.42
C ASN A 347 18.29 -2.10 -33.04
N THR A 348 18.15 -1.12 -32.14
CA THR A 348 17.56 -1.34 -30.81
C THR A 348 16.09 -1.74 -30.92
N PHE A 349 15.32 -1.07 -31.78
CA PHE A 349 13.94 -1.46 -32.08
C PHE A 349 13.89 -2.90 -32.58
N SER A 350 14.66 -3.21 -33.62
CA SER A 350 14.68 -4.52 -34.28
C SER A 350 15.02 -5.67 -33.34
N ARG A 351 15.88 -5.44 -32.35
CA ARG A 351 16.28 -6.45 -31.35
C ARG A 351 15.28 -6.63 -30.21
N SER A 352 14.42 -5.64 -29.95
CA SER A 352 13.63 -5.59 -28.72
C SER A 352 12.11 -5.65 -28.94
N PHE A 353 11.65 -5.38 -30.17
CA PHE A 353 10.22 -5.28 -30.47
C PHE A 353 9.47 -6.60 -30.23
N ASN A 354 10.13 -7.75 -30.38
CA ASN A 354 9.54 -9.07 -30.10
C ASN A 354 8.95 -9.19 -28.69
N VAL A 355 9.49 -8.45 -27.70
CA VAL A 355 8.97 -8.44 -26.32
C VAL A 355 7.55 -7.87 -26.24
N VAL A 356 7.22 -6.91 -27.12
CA VAL A 356 5.96 -6.18 -27.11
C VAL A 356 5.09 -6.45 -28.34
N GLU A 357 5.60 -7.18 -29.32
CA GLU A 357 4.99 -7.40 -30.63
C GLU A 357 3.53 -7.84 -30.51
N GLU A 358 3.25 -8.89 -29.75
CA GLU A 358 1.92 -9.46 -29.66
C GLU A 358 0.89 -8.43 -29.18
N GLN A 359 1.21 -7.67 -28.13
CA GLN A 359 0.31 -6.66 -27.58
C GLN A 359 0.20 -5.44 -28.50
N VAL A 360 1.28 -5.05 -29.16
CA VAL A 360 1.27 -3.93 -30.11
C VAL A 360 0.40 -4.28 -31.31
N ILE A 361 0.67 -5.39 -32.00
CA ILE A 361 -0.01 -5.74 -33.25
C ILE A 361 -1.49 -6.08 -33.01
N LYS A 362 -1.83 -6.79 -31.93
CA LYS A 362 -3.23 -7.12 -31.63
C LYS A 362 -4.12 -5.90 -31.39
N ASN A 363 -3.56 -4.84 -30.80
CA ASN A 363 -4.28 -3.61 -30.49
C ASN A 363 -4.08 -2.52 -31.55
N SER A 364 -3.49 -2.87 -32.70
CA SER A 364 -3.23 -1.95 -33.81
C SER A 364 -4.14 -2.24 -35.00
N THR A 365 -4.29 -1.25 -35.88
CA THR A 365 -4.97 -1.44 -37.16
C THR A 365 -4.07 -2.16 -38.16
N ASP A 366 -4.67 -2.74 -39.19
CA ASP A 366 -3.93 -3.40 -40.27
C ASP A 366 -3.04 -2.41 -41.04
N VAL A 367 -3.54 -1.19 -41.21
CA VAL A 367 -2.80 -0.06 -41.78
C VAL A 367 -1.54 0.24 -40.96
N TYR A 368 -1.64 0.24 -39.63
CA TYR A 368 -0.48 0.45 -38.76
C TYR A 368 0.54 -0.69 -38.89
N ALA A 369 0.09 -1.95 -38.89
CA ALA A 369 0.96 -3.10 -39.08
C ALA A 369 1.73 -3.01 -40.41
N LEU A 370 1.05 -2.66 -41.51
CA LEU A 370 1.71 -2.42 -42.79
C LEU A 370 2.74 -1.29 -42.69
N LYS A 371 2.37 -0.13 -42.13
CA LYS A 371 3.30 1.00 -41.93
C LYS A 371 4.53 0.62 -41.11
N LEU A 372 4.38 -0.23 -40.10
CA LEU A 372 5.51 -0.71 -39.30
C LEU A 372 6.46 -1.60 -40.11
N SER A 373 5.93 -2.50 -40.93
CA SER A 373 6.76 -3.31 -41.84
C SER A 373 7.50 -2.46 -42.87
N ILE A 374 6.86 -1.41 -43.38
CA ILE A 374 7.47 -0.42 -44.28
C ILE A 374 8.61 0.32 -43.57
N ALA A 375 8.39 0.77 -42.34
CA ALA A 375 9.40 1.47 -41.55
C ALA A 375 10.64 0.59 -41.32
N ILE A 376 10.46 -0.66 -40.91
CA ILE A 376 11.57 -1.64 -40.76
C ILE A 376 12.32 -1.81 -42.09
N LYS A 377 11.59 -1.90 -43.22
CA LYS A 377 12.20 -2.02 -44.53
C LYS A 377 13.02 -0.79 -44.93
N GLN A 378 12.54 0.41 -44.61
CA GLN A 378 13.28 1.65 -44.83
C GLN A 378 14.56 1.69 -43.98
N ALA A 379 14.50 1.30 -42.71
CA ALA A 379 15.70 1.18 -41.87
C ALA A 379 16.72 0.18 -42.43
N ALA A 380 16.25 -0.92 -43.02
CA ALA A 380 17.12 -1.85 -43.74
C ALA A 380 17.79 -1.19 -44.96
N ASP A 381 17.08 -0.35 -45.73
CA ASP A 381 17.69 0.40 -46.84
C ASP A 381 18.73 1.43 -46.37
N TRP A 382 18.58 1.96 -45.16
CA TRP A 382 19.58 2.82 -44.51
C TRP A 382 20.78 2.06 -43.95
N GLY A 383 20.81 0.72 -44.03
CA GLY A 383 21.93 -0.10 -43.58
C GLY A 383 21.85 -0.56 -42.12
N ALA A 384 20.68 -0.49 -41.47
CA ALA A 384 20.50 -1.04 -40.13
C ALA A 384 20.46 -2.59 -40.20
N TRP A 385 21.60 -3.23 -39.95
CA TRP A 385 21.78 -4.68 -40.12
C TRP A 385 20.76 -5.56 -39.37
N ALA A 386 20.22 -5.13 -38.21
CA ALA A 386 19.19 -5.92 -37.53
C ALA A 386 17.87 -5.87 -38.30
N ALA A 387 17.53 -4.71 -38.88
CA ALA A 387 16.40 -4.55 -39.78
C ALA A 387 16.62 -5.31 -41.11
N GLU A 388 17.83 -5.26 -41.68
CA GLU A 388 18.18 -6.07 -42.86
C GLU A 388 18.00 -7.57 -42.60
N SER A 389 18.41 -8.05 -41.42
CA SER A 389 18.19 -9.44 -41.00
C SER A 389 16.70 -9.77 -40.92
N ILE A 390 15.88 -8.90 -40.32
CA ILE A 390 14.42 -9.11 -40.26
C ILE A 390 13.82 -9.19 -41.66
N VAL A 391 14.18 -8.26 -42.56
CA VAL A 391 13.63 -8.19 -43.92
C VAL A 391 14.09 -9.38 -44.78
N SER A 392 15.38 -9.74 -44.71
CA SER A 392 15.94 -10.86 -45.48
C SER A 392 15.38 -12.20 -45.03
N ASN A 393 15.07 -12.35 -43.74
CA ASN A 393 14.34 -13.48 -43.17
C ASN A 393 12.82 -13.24 -43.16
N LYS A 394 12.30 -12.39 -44.05
CA LYS A 394 10.87 -12.23 -44.34
C LYS A 394 9.97 -11.96 -43.12
N PHE A 395 10.49 -11.26 -42.12
CA PHE A 395 9.84 -10.96 -40.84
C PHE A 395 9.59 -12.16 -39.91
N ASP A 396 10.28 -13.28 -40.07
CA ASP A 396 10.13 -14.46 -39.20
C ASP A 396 10.39 -14.18 -37.72
N ALA A 397 11.22 -13.18 -37.41
CA ALA A 397 11.46 -12.71 -36.04
C ALA A 397 10.22 -12.04 -35.41
N PHE A 398 9.26 -11.59 -36.22
CA PHE A 398 8.00 -10.94 -35.83
C PHE A 398 6.80 -11.65 -36.49
N PRO A 399 6.46 -12.87 -36.05
CA PRO A 399 5.46 -13.72 -36.71
C PRO A 399 4.03 -13.15 -36.64
N VAL A 400 3.68 -12.38 -35.61
CA VAL A 400 2.36 -11.75 -35.47
C VAL A 400 2.23 -10.61 -36.47
N LEU A 401 3.27 -9.79 -36.59
CA LEU A 401 3.35 -8.72 -37.59
C LEU A 401 3.30 -9.30 -39.01
N GLN A 402 4.15 -10.30 -39.31
CA GLN A 402 4.22 -10.96 -40.61
C GLN A 402 2.84 -11.50 -41.04
N THR A 403 2.18 -12.25 -40.15
CA THR A 403 0.85 -12.81 -40.40
C THR A 403 -0.19 -11.72 -40.66
N ARG A 404 -0.19 -10.66 -39.84
CA ARG A 404 -1.15 -9.56 -39.97
C ARG A 404 -0.97 -8.79 -41.27
N VAL A 405 0.28 -8.50 -41.64
CA VAL A 405 0.62 -7.79 -42.88
C VAL A 405 0.28 -8.65 -44.10
N LYS A 406 0.58 -9.95 -44.07
CA LYS A 406 0.19 -10.89 -45.14
C LYS A 406 -1.33 -10.85 -45.39
N GLN A 407 -2.12 -11.01 -44.33
CA GLN A 407 -3.58 -11.01 -44.43
C GLN A 407 -4.10 -9.69 -45.01
N TYR A 408 -3.56 -8.55 -44.57
CA TYR A 408 -3.98 -7.24 -45.08
C TYR A 408 -3.62 -7.03 -46.56
N LEU A 409 -2.41 -7.45 -46.98
CA LEU A 409 -1.99 -7.38 -48.39
C LEU A 409 -2.88 -8.22 -49.32
N GLU A 410 -3.38 -9.36 -48.84
CA GLU A 410 -4.28 -10.26 -49.57
C GLU A 410 -5.73 -9.76 -49.59
N GLN A 411 -6.22 -9.24 -48.46
CA GLN A 411 -7.63 -8.82 -48.30
C GLN A 411 -7.92 -7.43 -48.86
N SER A 412 -6.95 -6.51 -48.78
CA SER A 412 -7.10 -5.10 -49.17
C SER A 412 -5.97 -4.62 -50.12
N PRO A 413 -5.72 -5.31 -51.24
CA PRO A 413 -4.54 -5.08 -52.08
C PRO A 413 -4.48 -3.67 -52.70
N THR A 414 -5.63 -3.07 -53.03
CA THR A 414 -5.70 -1.73 -53.64
C THR A 414 -5.26 -0.66 -52.65
N GLU A 415 -5.77 -0.71 -51.41
CA GLU A 415 -5.41 0.26 -50.36
C GLU A 415 -3.95 0.06 -49.91
N ALA A 416 -3.53 -1.18 -49.69
CA ALA A 416 -2.16 -1.49 -49.32
C ALA A 416 -1.15 -1.05 -50.40
N THR A 417 -1.48 -1.22 -51.68
CA THR A 417 -0.64 -0.73 -52.80
C THR A 417 -0.47 0.79 -52.74
N LYS A 418 -1.54 1.54 -52.46
CA LYS A 418 -1.45 3.00 -52.32
C LYS A 418 -0.48 3.40 -51.19
N ILE A 419 -0.62 2.78 -50.02
CA ILE A 419 0.27 3.04 -48.87
C ILE A 419 1.74 2.72 -49.20
N LEU A 420 1.99 1.62 -49.93
CA LEU A 420 3.34 1.22 -50.35
C LEU A 420 3.94 2.19 -51.38
N GLN A 421 3.14 2.64 -52.34
CA GLN A 421 3.56 3.60 -53.35
C GLN A 421 3.89 4.97 -52.74
N ASP A 422 3.13 5.39 -51.73
CA ASP A 422 3.40 6.62 -50.99
C ASP A 422 4.72 6.55 -50.20
N ALA A 423 5.14 5.37 -49.76
CA ALA A 423 6.34 5.17 -48.94
C ALA A 423 7.63 4.85 -49.72
N PHE A 424 7.51 4.35 -50.96
CA PHE A 424 8.64 3.94 -51.80
C PHE A 424 8.56 4.58 -53.19
N ASP A 425 8.33 3.78 -54.24
CA ASP A 425 8.12 4.22 -55.63
C ASP A 425 6.73 3.77 -56.08
N SER A 426 6.12 4.54 -56.99
CA SER A 426 4.90 4.29 -57.74
C SER A 426 4.76 2.89 -58.35
N LYS A 427 5.88 2.15 -58.53
CA LYS A 427 5.89 0.80 -59.12
C LYS A 427 5.72 -0.34 -58.11
N VAL A 428 5.78 -0.07 -56.80
CA VAL A 428 5.58 -1.10 -55.78
C VAL A 428 4.10 -1.45 -55.69
N THR A 429 3.78 -2.75 -55.68
CA THR A 429 2.41 -3.26 -55.53
C THR A 429 2.33 -4.16 -54.30
N ALA A 430 1.11 -4.35 -53.76
CA ALA A 430 0.89 -5.27 -52.65
C ALA A 430 1.42 -6.68 -52.95
N SER A 431 1.19 -7.20 -54.17
CA SER A 431 1.69 -8.51 -54.59
C SER A 431 3.22 -8.57 -54.65
N ASN A 432 3.88 -7.51 -55.12
CA ASN A 432 5.35 -7.47 -55.20
C ASN A 432 5.98 -7.37 -53.80
N PHE A 433 5.37 -6.62 -52.89
CA PHE A 433 5.85 -6.49 -51.52
C PHE A 433 5.67 -7.81 -50.76
N LEU A 434 4.50 -8.45 -50.91
CA LEU A 434 4.18 -9.74 -50.32
C LEU A 434 5.18 -10.83 -50.72
N SER A 435 5.42 -11.00 -52.03
CA SER A 435 6.31 -12.05 -52.54
C SER A 435 7.79 -11.82 -52.21
N ARG A 436 8.21 -10.56 -52.14
CA ARG A 436 9.62 -10.22 -51.95
C ARG A 436 10.04 -10.20 -50.49
N TYR A 437 9.15 -9.78 -49.58
CA TYR A 437 9.52 -9.46 -48.21
C TYR A 437 8.71 -10.17 -47.12
N ILE A 438 7.60 -10.86 -47.44
CA ILE A 438 6.69 -11.41 -46.41
C ILE A 438 6.51 -12.93 -46.54
N VAL A 439 6.43 -13.48 -47.76
CA VAL A 439 6.18 -14.91 -47.99
C VAL A 439 7.45 -15.60 -48.47
N GLU A 440 7.75 -16.79 -47.91
CA GLU A 440 8.84 -17.69 -48.34
C GLU A 440 8.90 -17.98 -49.84
#